data_AF-A0A9W9YJN0-F1
#
_entry.id   AF-A0A9W9YJN0-F1
#
_cell.length_a   1.000
_cell.length_b   1.000
_cell.length_c   1.000
_cell.angle_alpha   90.00
_cell.angle_beta   90.00
_cell.angle_gamma   90.00
#
_symmetry.space_group_name_H-M   'P 1'
#
loop_
_entity.id
_entity.type
_entity.pdbx_description
1 polymer ?
#
loop_
_entity_poly.entity_id
_entity_poly.type
_entity_poly.pdbx_seq_one_letter_code
_entity_poly.pdbx_strand_id
1 'polypeptide(L)'
;MESLLRWPSPTCPADRQPLSREKIFPDAACHRSILDLTVKCSYSECPWTGELRAVEEHLDVCRKFPVHCTNKCSLKDIPREKLEVHVRDECPATEVQCEYKNLGCEAVFPRSNTKSHSESQVKSHLNLALRGLQTTQRLVQDQSQEMGRLMSKVKEQSEQIERMNYAPFVWKIPNFQAVYDRAVTGEEEVILSEPFYLSKNGYKLRIKLMPNGADYVSLISFKGNYLSLFVKVVPGDYDSVLQWPFTENVRVTLIDQDPLDKGKTYRMLLALKRLMFPVLGLLLKRTMDMVQVLFSKKTFYELDHILRIIPFS
;
A
#
# COMPACT_ATOMS: atom_id res chain seq x y z
N MET A 1 -38.50 -13.57 -63.32
CA MET A 1 -38.46 -13.40 -64.79
C MET A 1 -39.16 -14.55 -65.52
N GLU A 2 -39.06 -15.80 -65.05
CA GLU A 2 -39.82 -16.94 -65.62
C GLU A 2 -41.35 -16.88 -65.48
N SER A 3 -41.89 -15.97 -64.68
CA SER A 3 -43.33 -15.83 -64.46
C SER A 3 -44.06 -15.13 -65.63
N LEU A 4 -43.39 -14.21 -66.34
CA LEU A 4 -43.99 -13.42 -67.43
C LEU A 4 -44.05 -14.19 -68.76
N LEU A 5 -43.13 -15.13 -68.97
CA LEU A 5 -43.06 -15.98 -70.18
C LEU A 5 -44.04 -17.17 -70.15
N ARG A 6 -44.77 -17.38 -69.05
CA ARG A 6 -45.78 -18.45 -68.91
C ARG A 6 -47.16 -18.07 -69.45
N TRP A 7 -47.35 -16.83 -69.89
CA TRP A 7 -48.63 -16.36 -70.42
C TRP A 7 -48.85 -16.84 -71.86
N PRO A 8 -50.11 -17.08 -72.29
CA PRO A 8 -50.41 -17.56 -73.65
C PRO A 8 -49.93 -16.62 -74.77
N SER A 9 -49.75 -15.34 -74.45
CA SER A 9 -49.20 -14.32 -75.37
C SER A 9 -48.40 -13.31 -74.54
N PRO A 10 -47.11 -13.60 -74.26
CA PRO A 10 -46.30 -12.75 -73.41
C PRO A 10 -46.01 -11.44 -74.12
N THR A 11 -46.42 -10.33 -73.50
CA THR A 11 -46.16 -8.97 -73.97
C THR A 11 -45.45 -8.18 -72.90
N CYS A 12 -44.64 -7.19 -73.31
CA CYS A 12 -43.93 -6.33 -72.40
C CYS A 12 -44.93 -5.44 -71.63
N PRO A 13 -44.89 -5.39 -70.29
CA PRO A 13 -45.80 -4.55 -69.51
C PRO A 13 -45.69 -3.05 -69.79
N ALA A 14 -44.56 -2.59 -70.33
CA ALA A 14 -44.30 -1.17 -70.58
C ALA A 14 -44.85 -0.68 -71.93
N ASP A 15 -44.67 -1.46 -73.01
CA ASP A 15 -44.98 -1.03 -74.39
C ASP A 15 -45.90 -2.01 -75.16
N ARG A 16 -46.31 -3.12 -74.52
CA ARG A 16 -47.17 -4.19 -75.04
C ARG A 16 -46.63 -4.92 -76.27
N GLN A 17 -45.34 -4.79 -76.57
CA GLN A 17 -44.71 -5.53 -77.67
C GLN A 17 -44.61 -7.03 -77.37
N PRO A 18 -44.70 -7.93 -78.38
CA PRO A 18 -44.51 -9.36 -78.19
C PRO A 18 -43.13 -9.69 -77.64
N LEU A 19 -43.08 -10.34 -76.48
CA LEU A 19 -41.85 -10.82 -75.84
C LEU A 19 -41.54 -12.24 -76.30
N SER A 20 -40.30 -12.50 -76.69
CA SER A 20 -39.81 -13.84 -76.96
C SER A 20 -38.54 -14.11 -76.15
N ARG A 21 -38.23 -15.39 -75.90
CA ARG A 21 -37.09 -15.76 -75.05
C ARG A 21 -35.76 -15.36 -75.66
N GLU A 22 -35.68 -15.30 -76.98
CA GLU A 22 -34.51 -14.91 -77.77
C GLU A 22 -34.22 -13.39 -77.67
N LYS A 23 -35.24 -12.58 -77.32
CA LYS A 23 -35.12 -11.12 -77.16
C LYS A 23 -34.80 -10.70 -75.73
N ILE A 24 -34.77 -11.64 -74.78
CA ILE A 24 -34.48 -11.38 -73.37
C ILE A 24 -33.04 -11.79 -73.10
N PHE A 25 -32.23 -10.82 -72.70
CA PHE A 25 -30.84 -11.03 -72.33
C PHE A 25 -30.57 -10.43 -70.94
N PRO A 26 -29.65 -11.03 -70.15
CA PRO A 26 -29.22 -10.43 -68.90
C PRO A 26 -28.50 -9.10 -69.18
N ASP A 27 -29.00 -8.02 -68.60
CA ASP A 27 -28.32 -6.73 -68.68
C ASP A 27 -27.19 -6.69 -67.63
N ALA A 28 -25.99 -7.09 -68.06
CA ALA A 28 -24.80 -7.09 -67.23
C ALA A 28 -24.32 -5.67 -66.86
N ALA A 29 -24.67 -4.63 -67.64
CA ALA A 29 -24.35 -3.25 -67.29
C ALA A 29 -25.25 -2.77 -66.16
N CYS A 30 -26.57 -2.96 -66.30
CA CYS A 30 -27.55 -2.65 -65.26
C CYS A 30 -27.29 -3.44 -63.97
N HIS A 31 -27.00 -4.75 -64.07
CA HIS A 31 -26.66 -5.57 -62.90
C HIS A 31 -25.43 -5.04 -62.15
N ARG A 32 -24.37 -4.63 -62.86
CA ARG A 32 -23.19 -3.99 -62.24
C ARG A 32 -23.54 -2.68 -61.57
N SER A 33 -24.30 -1.80 -62.24
CA SER A 33 -24.75 -0.53 -61.65
C SER A 33 -25.59 -0.73 -60.40
N ILE A 34 -26.42 -1.79 -60.35
CA ILE A 34 -27.20 -2.16 -59.16
C ILE A 34 -26.28 -2.58 -58.01
N LEU A 35 -25.25 -3.39 -58.29
CA LEU A 35 -24.29 -3.84 -57.28
C LEU A 35 -23.41 -2.71 -56.72
N ASP A 36 -23.22 -1.63 -57.49
CA ASP A 36 -22.46 -0.43 -57.10
C ASP A 36 -23.30 0.57 -56.27
N LEU A 37 -24.59 0.29 -56.08
CA LEU A 37 -25.45 1.15 -55.25
C LEU A 37 -24.96 1.15 -53.80
N THR A 38 -24.77 2.34 -53.24
CA THR A 38 -24.50 2.52 -51.82
C THR A 38 -25.77 2.25 -51.02
N VAL A 39 -25.75 1.23 -50.18
CA VAL A 39 -26.85 0.80 -49.31
C VAL A 39 -26.43 0.85 -47.84
N LYS A 40 -27.43 0.95 -46.95
CA LYS A 40 -27.24 0.77 -45.50
C LYS A 40 -27.52 -0.68 -45.13
N CYS A 41 -26.90 -1.14 -44.04
CA CYS A 41 -27.22 -2.44 -43.46
C CYS A 41 -28.73 -2.52 -43.12
N SER A 42 -29.35 -3.67 -43.36
CA SER A 42 -30.76 -3.93 -43.07
C SER A 42 -31.07 -4.08 -41.59
N TYR A 43 -30.05 -4.33 -40.76
CA TYR A 43 -30.18 -4.45 -39.31
C TYR A 43 -30.12 -3.07 -38.66
N SER A 44 -31.17 -2.74 -37.90
CA SER A 44 -31.28 -1.46 -37.18
C SER A 44 -30.08 -1.22 -36.28
N GLU A 45 -29.70 0.05 -36.14
CA GLU A 45 -28.54 0.48 -35.34
C GLU A 45 -27.17 -0.03 -35.84
N CYS A 46 -27.09 -0.67 -37.02
CA CYS A 46 -25.81 -0.93 -37.66
C CYS A 46 -25.33 0.32 -38.42
N PRO A 47 -24.13 0.87 -38.12
CA PRO A 47 -23.63 2.07 -38.79
C PRO A 47 -23.08 1.81 -40.20
N TRP A 48 -22.99 0.54 -40.63
CA TRP A 48 -22.36 0.19 -41.90
C TRP A 48 -23.17 0.71 -43.10
N THR A 49 -22.44 1.33 -44.03
CA THR A 49 -22.93 1.82 -45.32
C THR A 49 -21.85 1.51 -46.35
N GLY A 50 -22.22 0.91 -47.48
CA GLY A 50 -21.28 0.46 -48.51
C GLY A 50 -21.98 0.01 -49.78
N GLU A 51 -21.23 -0.49 -50.75
CA GLU A 51 -21.80 -1.03 -52.00
C GLU A 51 -22.63 -2.28 -51.75
N LEU A 52 -23.71 -2.48 -52.52
CA LEU A 52 -24.60 -3.63 -52.39
C LEU A 52 -23.84 -4.97 -52.50
N ARG A 53 -22.81 -5.05 -53.34
CA ARG A 53 -21.94 -6.24 -53.46
C ARG A 53 -21.21 -6.62 -52.17
N ALA A 54 -20.94 -5.67 -51.27
CA ALA A 54 -20.20 -5.88 -50.04
C ALA A 54 -21.10 -6.22 -48.84
N VAL A 55 -22.42 -6.27 -49.04
CA VAL A 55 -23.38 -6.58 -47.97
C VAL A 55 -23.16 -7.99 -47.41
N GLU A 56 -22.98 -9.00 -48.27
CA GLU A 56 -22.79 -10.38 -47.83
C GLU A 56 -21.57 -10.53 -46.92
N GLU A 57 -20.42 -9.98 -47.32
CA GLU A 57 -19.20 -9.95 -46.49
C GLU A 57 -19.40 -9.17 -45.18
N HIS A 58 -20.19 -8.08 -45.21
CA HIS A 58 -20.53 -7.35 -44.00
C HIS A 58 -21.35 -8.18 -43.01
N LEU A 59 -22.32 -8.99 -43.47
CA LEU A 59 -23.19 -9.79 -42.58
C LEU A 59 -22.40 -10.78 -41.72
N ASP A 60 -21.29 -11.31 -42.25
CA ASP A 60 -20.40 -12.22 -41.53
C ASP A 60 -19.72 -11.58 -40.31
N VAL A 61 -19.52 -10.25 -40.32
CA VAL A 61 -18.87 -9.49 -39.25
C VAL A 61 -19.81 -8.50 -38.54
N CYS A 62 -21.04 -8.36 -39.02
CA CYS A 62 -21.99 -7.39 -38.50
C CYS A 62 -22.34 -7.71 -37.04
N ARG A 63 -22.15 -6.71 -36.17
CA ARG A 63 -22.41 -6.80 -34.72
C ARG A 63 -23.89 -6.98 -34.38
N LYS A 64 -24.77 -6.46 -35.23
CA LYS A 64 -26.24 -6.53 -35.08
C LYS A 64 -26.83 -7.78 -35.74
N PHE A 65 -26.03 -8.52 -36.50
CA PHE A 65 -26.47 -9.74 -37.17
C PHE A 65 -26.89 -10.79 -36.14
N PRO A 66 -28.09 -11.39 -36.27
CA PRO A 66 -28.54 -12.49 -35.43
C PRO A 66 -27.66 -13.73 -35.66
N VAL A 67 -27.13 -14.26 -34.57
CA VAL A 67 -26.35 -15.49 -34.55
C VAL A 67 -26.97 -16.49 -33.57
N HIS A 68 -26.65 -17.75 -33.79
CA HIS A 68 -27.06 -18.84 -32.94
C HIS A 68 -26.14 -18.96 -31.73
N CYS A 69 -26.66 -19.42 -30.60
CA CYS A 69 -25.84 -19.70 -29.42
C CYS A 69 -24.80 -20.80 -29.72
N THR A 70 -23.55 -20.57 -29.33
CA THR A 70 -22.45 -21.56 -29.44
C THR A 70 -22.71 -22.81 -28.60
N ASN A 71 -23.39 -22.67 -27.46
CA ASN A 71 -23.80 -23.77 -26.59
C ASN A 71 -25.09 -24.47 -27.08
N LYS A 72 -25.58 -24.11 -28.28
CA LYS A 72 -26.76 -24.73 -28.92
C LYS A 72 -28.01 -24.71 -28.03
N CYS A 73 -28.20 -23.64 -27.26
CA CYS A 73 -29.44 -23.43 -26.52
C CYS A 73 -30.61 -23.15 -27.48
N SER A 74 -31.84 -23.11 -26.95
CA SER A 74 -33.04 -22.91 -27.76
C SER A 74 -33.17 -21.51 -28.38
N LEU A 75 -32.37 -20.53 -27.95
CA LEU A 75 -32.41 -19.16 -28.45
C LEU A 75 -31.61 -19.03 -29.76
N LYS A 76 -32.28 -18.61 -30.83
CA LYS A 76 -31.72 -18.62 -32.21
C LYS A 76 -31.42 -17.25 -32.81
N ASP A 77 -31.83 -16.16 -32.17
CA ASP A 77 -31.71 -14.79 -32.70
C ASP A 77 -30.95 -13.86 -31.74
N ILE A 78 -29.70 -14.20 -31.44
CA ILE A 78 -28.87 -13.41 -30.52
C ILE A 78 -28.06 -12.41 -31.35
N PRO A 79 -28.14 -11.09 -31.13
CA PRO A 79 -27.24 -10.14 -31.78
C PRO A 79 -25.79 -10.53 -31.50
N ARG A 80 -24.94 -10.59 -32.53
CA ARG A 80 -23.54 -11.03 -32.40
C ARG A 80 -22.80 -10.35 -31.24
N GLU A 81 -23.01 -9.04 -31.05
CA GLU A 81 -22.41 -8.28 -29.94
C GLU A 81 -22.86 -8.72 -28.53
N LYS A 82 -24.03 -9.37 -28.40
CA LYS A 82 -24.59 -9.84 -27.13
C LYS A 82 -24.31 -11.32 -26.87
N LEU A 83 -23.74 -12.05 -27.85
CA LEU A 83 -23.52 -13.48 -27.75
C LEU A 83 -22.65 -13.86 -26.55
N GLU A 84 -21.57 -13.12 -26.29
CA GLU A 84 -20.67 -13.39 -25.16
C GLU A 84 -21.37 -13.22 -23.81
N VAL A 85 -22.15 -12.14 -23.65
CA VAL A 85 -22.92 -11.87 -22.44
C VAL A 85 -23.98 -12.95 -22.23
N HIS A 86 -24.70 -13.32 -23.30
CA HIS A 86 -25.64 -14.42 -23.24
C HIS A 86 -24.97 -15.71 -22.75
N VAL A 87 -23.88 -16.15 -23.37
CA VAL A 87 -23.18 -17.39 -23.00
C VAL A 87 -22.70 -17.35 -21.55
N ARG A 88 -22.13 -16.25 -21.11
CA ARG A 88 -21.56 -16.12 -19.76
C ARG A 88 -22.62 -16.03 -18.66
N ASP A 89 -23.68 -15.24 -18.87
CA ASP A 89 -24.55 -14.79 -17.78
C ASP A 89 -25.97 -15.37 -17.85
N GLU A 90 -26.45 -15.73 -19.04
CA GLU A 90 -27.88 -16.04 -19.26
C GLU A 90 -28.12 -17.45 -19.79
N CYS A 91 -27.16 -18.01 -20.52
CA CYS A 91 -27.38 -19.20 -21.31
C CYS A 91 -27.67 -20.41 -20.42
N PRO A 92 -28.83 -21.07 -20.59
CA PRO A 92 -29.22 -22.22 -19.77
C PRO A 92 -28.30 -23.44 -19.99
N ALA A 93 -27.66 -23.52 -21.16
CA ALA A 93 -26.79 -24.63 -21.54
C ALA A 93 -25.34 -24.44 -21.10
N THR A 94 -24.95 -23.27 -20.58
CA THR A 94 -23.59 -23.04 -20.08
C THR A 94 -23.33 -23.92 -18.86
N GLU A 95 -22.25 -24.68 -18.89
CA GLU A 95 -21.81 -25.48 -17.74
C GLU A 95 -21.29 -24.57 -16.62
N VAL A 96 -21.88 -24.71 -15.44
CA VAL A 96 -21.54 -23.95 -14.24
C VAL A 96 -21.10 -24.92 -13.14
N GLN A 97 -20.21 -24.44 -12.27
CA GLN A 97 -19.81 -25.16 -11.07
C GLN A 97 -20.79 -24.88 -9.93
N CYS A 98 -20.97 -25.85 -9.04
CA CYS A 98 -21.77 -25.68 -7.84
C CYS A 98 -21.20 -24.57 -6.92
N GLU A 99 -22.08 -23.79 -6.28
CA GLU A 99 -21.72 -22.76 -5.30
C GLU A 99 -20.94 -23.33 -4.09
N TYR A 100 -21.14 -24.61 -3.78
CA TYR A 100 -20.44 -25.32 -2.71
C TYR A 100 -19.06 -25.87 -3.12
N LYS A 101 -18.51 -25.47 -4.28
CA LYS A 101 -17.20 -25.94 -4.76
C LYS A 101 -16.09 -25.73 -3.75
N ASN A 102 -16.00 -24.55 -3.15
CA ASN A 102 -14.95 -24.23 -2.18
C ASN A 102 -15.12 -24.99 -0.84
N LEU A 103 -16.28 -25.60 -0.63
CA LEU A 103 -16.55 -26.48 0.50
C LEU A 103 -16.41 -27.97 0.13
N GLY A 104 -16.14 -28.29 -1.15
CA GLY A 104 -15.85 -29.66 -1.62
C GLY A 104 -16.88 -30.26 -2.59
N CYS A 105 -17.84 -29.49 -3.11
CA CYS A 105 -18.76 -30.00 -4.14
C CYS A 105 -18.18 -29.84 -5.54
N GLU A 106 -17.77 -30.94 -6.18
CA GLU A 106 -17.10 -30.92 -7.49
C GLU A 106 -18.06 -30.95 -8.70
N ALA A 107 -19.37 -30.80 -8.46
CA ALA A 107 -20.37 -30.92 -9.51
C ALA A 107 -20.28 -29.77 -10.54
N VAL A 108 -20.32 -30.16 -11.81
CA VAL A 108 -20.43 -29.28 -12.98
C VAL A 108 -21.65 -29.72 -13.78
N PHE A 109 -22.51 -28.77 -14.15
CA PHE A 109 -23.77 -29.06 -14.83
C PHE A 109 -24.28 -27.83 -15.61
N PRO A 110 -25.20 -28.00 -16.57
CA PRO A 110 -25.82 -26.87 -17.27
C PRO A 110 -26.54 -25.93 -16.28
N ARG A 111 -26.47 -24.61 -16.52
CA ARG A 111 -27.13 -23.58 -15.70
C ARG A 111 -28.62 -23.84 -15.47
N SER A 112 -29.32 -24.45 -16.44
CA SER A 112 -30.72 -24.87 -16.28
C SER A 112 -30.93 -25.84 -15.10
N ASN A 113 -29.92 -26.62 -14.75
CA ASN A 113 -30.01 -27.68 -13.75
C ASN A 113 -29.59 -27.22 -12.35
N THR A 114 -29.14 -25.97 -12.18
CA THR A 114 -28.69 -25.42 -10.90
C THR A 114 -29.70 -25.64 -9.78
N LYS A 115 -30.99 -25.34 -10.04
CA LYS A 115 -32.05 -25.51 -9.05
C LYS A 115 -32.24 -26.98 -8.64
N SER A 116 -32.31 -27.88 -9.62
CA SER A 116 -32.50 -29.32 -9.38
C SER A 116 -31.31 -29.94 -8.63
N HIS A 117 -30.09 -29.55 -8.98
CA HIS A 117 -28.89 -29.97 -8.24
C HIS A 117 -28.95 -29.48 -6.79
N SER A 118 -29.22 -28.19 -6.57
CA SER A 118 -29.29 -27.61 -5.23
C SER A 118 -30.35 -28.29 -4.35
N GLU A 119 -31.53 -28.58 -4.90
CA GLU A 119 -32.63 -29.26 -4.20
C GLU A 119 -32.32 -30.73 -3.90
N SER A 120 -31.71 -31.46 -4.83
CA SER A 120 -31.36 -32.87 -4.62
C SER A 120 -30.15 -33.08 -3.70
N GLN A 121 -29.26 -32.10 -3.60
CA GLN A 121 -28.01 -32.19 -2.84
C GLN A 121 -28.01 -31.44 -1.50
N VAL A 122 -29.15 -30.90 -1.04
CA VAL A 122 -29.26 -30.13 0.22
C VAL A 122 -28.56 -30.82 1.40
N LYS A 123 -28.78 -32.13 1.57
CA LYS A 123 -28.16 -32.89 2.68
C LYS A 123 -26.64 -32.95 2.55
N SER A 124 -26.11 -33.12 1.33
CA SER A 124 -24.67 -33.14 1.08
C SER A 124 -24.08 -31.75 1.36
N HIS A 125 -24.68 -30.71 0.79
CA HIS A 125 -24.27 -29.32 0.98
C HIS A 125 -24.29 -28.88 2.44
N LEU A 126 -25.31 -29.27 3.21
CA LEU A 126 -25.38 -28.98 4.65
C LEU A 126 -24.27 -29.68 5.43
N ASN A 127 -23.93 -30.93 5.09
CA ASN A 127 -22.81 -31.64 5.72
C ASN A 127 -21.46 -30.97 5.40
N LEU A 128 -21.25 -30.52 4.16
CA LEU A 128 -20.05 -29.77 3.79
C LEU A 128 -19.97 -28.44 4.56
N ALA A 129 -21.08 -27.70 4.65
CA ALA A 129 -21.16 -26.46 5.43
C ALA A 129 -20.86 -26.68 6.92
N LEU A 130 -21.44 -27.72 7.53
CA LEU A 130 -21.20 -28.06 8.93
C LEU A 130 -19.73 -28.42 9.20
N ARG A 131 -19.10 -29.19 8.31
CA ARG A 131 -17.66 -29.48 8.41
C ARG A 131 -16.81 -28.22 8.27
N GLY A 132 -17.19 -27.34 7.34
CA GLY A 132 -16.57 -26.02 7.17
C GLY A 132 -16.64 -25.22 8.47
N LEU A 133 -17.84 -25.08 9.05
CA LEU A 133 -18.07 -24.37 10.31
C LEU A 133 -17.29 -24.95 11.50
N GLN A 134 -17.25 -26.27 11.64
CA GLN A 134 -16.46 -26.92 12.68
C GLN A 134 -14.96 -26.65 12.51
N THR A 135 -14.48 -26.61 11.27
CA THR A 135 -13.07 -26.32 10.97
C THR A 135 -12.72 -24.88 11.32
N THR A 136 -13.55 -23.91 10.93
CA THR A 136 -13.36 -22.50 11.32
C THR A 136 -13.46 -22.31 12.83
N GLN A 137 -14.38 -22.99 13.52
CA GLN A 137 -14.48 -22.92 14.97
C GLN A 137 -13.21 -23.38 15.67
N ARG A 138 -12.60 -24.50 15.22
CA ARG A 138 -11.31 -24.97 15.76
C ARG A 138 -10.20 -23.96 15.50
N LEU A 139 -10.10 -23.44 14.28
CA LEU A 139 -9.08 -22.45 13.93
C LEU A 139 -9.18 -21.19 14.80
N VAL A 140 -10.39 -20.69 15.05
CA VAL A 140 -10.63 -19.54 15.92
C VAL A 140 -10.25 -19.85 17.37
N GLN A 141 -10.54 -21.06 17.87
CA GLN A 141 -10.14 -21.48 19.21
C GLN A 141 -8.61 -21.57 19.34
N ASP A 142 -7.93 -22.15 18.37
CA ASP A 142 -6.47 -22.28 18.35
C ASP A 142 -5.80 -20.90 18.31
N GLN A 143 -6.29 -20.00 17.46
CA GLN A 143 -5.82 -18.61 17.40
C GLN A 143 -6.06 -17.84 18.70
N SER A 144 -7.20 -18.03 19.35
CA SER A 144 -7.49 -17.42 20.65
C SER A 144 -6.52 -17.92 21.73
N GLN A 145 -6.18 -19.22 21.72
CA GLN A 145 -5.22 -19.79 22.65
C GLN A 145 -3.80 -19.26 22.39
N GLU A 146 -3.39 -19.15 21.13
CA GLU A 146 -2.10 -18.57 20.75
C GLU A 146 -2.00 -17.09 21.16
N MET A 147 -3.05 -16.31 20.88
CA MET A 147 -3.16 -14.92 21.31
C MET A 147 -3.03 -14.80 22.85
N GLY A 148 -3.70 -15.68 23.60
CA GLY A 148 -3.56 -15.75 25.05
C GLY A 148 -2.11 -15.98 25.50
N ARG A 149 -1.41 -16.94 24.88
CA ARG A 149 0.01 -17.22 25.18
C ARG A 149 0.92 -16.04 24.85
N LEU A 150 0.72 -15.38 23.70
CA LEU A 150 1.49 -14.21 23.31
C LEU A 150 1.26 -13.04 24.28
N MET A 151 0.00 -12.80 24.66
CA MET A 151 -0.35 -11.77 25.65
C MET A 151 0.33 -12.03 27.01
N SER A 152 0.40 -13.29 27.47
CA SER A 152 1.15 -13.64 28.69
C SER A 152 2.64 -13.33 28.56
N LYS A 153 3.26 -13.65 27.42
CA LYS A 153 4.69 -13.32 27.17
C LYS A 153 4.94 -11.82 27.16
N VAL A 154 4.07 -11.04 26.49
CA VAL A 154 4.17 -9.57 26.47
C VAL A 154 4.05 -9.00 27.89
N LYS A 155 3.11 -9.51 28.69
CA LYS A 155 2.94 -9.09 30.08
C LYS A 155 4.20 -9.40 30.90
N GLU A 156 4.74 -10.62 30.79
CA GLU A 156 5.97 -11.01 31.50
C GLU A 156 7.15 -10.11 31.09
N GLN A 157 7.32 -9.83 29.80
CA GLN A 157 8.35 -8.93 29.30
C GLN A 157 8.18 -7.50 29.83
N SER A 158 6.94 -6.99 29.89
CA SER A 158 6.64 -5.67 30.45
C SER A 158 7.02 -5.60 31.93
N GLU A 159 6.63 -6.60 32.71
CA GLU A 159 6.99 -6.69 34.13
C GLU A 159 8.51 -6.85 34.33
N GLN A 160 9.20 -7.56 33.44
CA GLN A 160 10.67 -7.64 33.44
C GLN A 160 11.29 -6.25 33.21
N ILE A 161 10.81 -5.49 32.23
CA ILE A 161 11.26 -4.11 31.95
C ILE A 161 11.02 -3.20 33.16
N GLU A 162 9.85 -3.29 33.80
CA GLU A 162 9.54 -2.52 35.01
C GLU A 162 10.48 -2.88 36.17
N ARG A 163 10.80 -4.17 36.36
CA ARG A 163 11.73 -4.63 37.41
C ARG A 163 13.17 -4.16 37.21
N MET A 164 13.59 -3.86 35.98
CA MET A 164 14.94 -3.35 35.71
C MET A 164 15.17 -1.93 36.27
N ASN A 165 14.11 -1.25 36.75
CA ASN A 165 14.16 0.03 37.47
C ASN A 165 15.03 1.09 36.78
N TYR A 166 14.72 1.38 35.51
CA TYR A 166 15.27 2.52 34.79
C TYR A 166 14.56 3.81 35.21
N ALA A 167 14.84 4.28 36.43
CA ALA A 167 14.33 5.58 36.85
C ALA A 167 15.00 6.68 36.01
N PRO A 168 14.24 7.54 35.31
CA PRO A 168 14.83 8.62 34.53
C PRO A 168 15.48 9.63 35.48
N PHE A 169 16.72 10.05 35.18
CA PHE A 169 17.34 11.16 35.88
C PHE A 169 16.77 12.49 35.36
N VAL A 170 16.26 13.32 36.28
CA VAL A 170 15.71 14.65 35.96
C VAL A 170 16.62 15.72 36.56
N TRP A 171 17.25 16.52 35.69
CA TRP A 171 18.07 17.66 36.10
C TRP A 171 17.28 18.96 35.93
N LYS A 172 16.83 19.54 37.05
CA LYS A 172 16.16 20.84 37.07
C LYS A 172 17.19 21.95 37.28
N ILE A 173 17.27 22.88 36.34
CA ILE A 173 18.13 24.07 36.45
C ILE A 173 17.24 25.25 36.85
N PRO A 174 17.26 25.68 38.12
CA PRO A 174 16.48 26.83 38.55
C PRO A 174 17.03 28.11 37.94
N ASN A 175 16.14 29.04 37.59
CA ASN A 175 16.50 30.36 37.07
C ASN A 175 17.54 30.30 35.93
N PHE A 176 17.22 29.53 34.89
CA PHE A 176 18.10 29.31 33.75
C PHE A 176 18.58 30.60 33.09
N GLN A 177 17.77 31.67 33.10
CA GLN A 177 18.16 32.97 32.54
C GLN A 177 19.41 33.53 33.25
N ALA A 178 19.44 33.54 34.57
CA ALA A 178 20.61 34.00 35.31
C ALA A 178 21.84 33.11 35.06
N VAL A 179 21.64 31.81 34.85
CA VAL A 179 22.72 30.88 34.48
C VAL A 179 23.25 31.20 33.08
N TYR A 180 22.37 31.51 32.14
CA TYR A 180 22.75 31.93 30.79
C TYR A 180 23.52 33.25 30.80
N ASP A 181 23.05 34.24 31.54
CA ASP A 181 23.70 35.56 31.63
C ASP A 181 25.13 35.44 32.17
N ARG A 182 25.35 34.63 33.22
CA ARG A 182 26.71 34.33 33.73
C ARG A 182 27.60 33.60 32.73
N ALA A 183 27.02 32.75 31.88
CA ALA A 183 27.75 32.08 30.81
C ALA A 183 28.09 33.01 29.65
N VAL A 184 27.31 34.08 29.44
CA VAL A 184 27.59 35.12 28.45
C VAL A 184 28.67 36.09 28.95
N THR A 185 28.63 36.47 30.23
CA THR A 185 29.65 37.34 30.83
C THR A 185 31.00 36.62 31.04
N GLY A 186 31.02 35.29 30.92
CA GLY A 186 32.22 34.46 31.10
C GLY A 186 32.54 34.16 32.57
N GLU A 187 31.67 34.54 33.50
CA GLU A 187 31.81 34.22 34.93
C GLU A 187 31.70 32.71 35.18
N GLU A 188 30.75 32.06 34.51
CA GLU A 188 30.48 30.63 34.68
C GLU A 188 30.02 30.01 33.35
N GLU A 189 30.96 29.62 32.50
CA GLU A 189 30.66 29.09 31.15
C GLU A 189 30.06 27.67 31.16
N VAL A 190 30.20 26.93 32.26
CA VAL A 190 29.87 25.51 32.37
C VAL A 190 29.10 25.23 33.66
N ILE A 191 27.99 24.51 33.56
CA ILE A 191 27.33 23.91 34.73
C ILE A 191 27.28 22.38 34.61
N LEU A 192 27.34 21.69 35.74
CA LEU A 192 27.37 20.22 35.81
C LEU A 192 26.16 19.71 36.60
N SER A 193 25.59 18.59 36.18
CA SER A 193 24.62 17.87 37.00
C SER A 193 25.31 17.15 38.15
N GLU A 194 24.53 16.68 39.14
CA GLU A 194 24.99 15.62 40.03
C GLU A 194 25.28 14.33 39.24
N PRO A 195 26.24 13.50 39.66
CA PRO A 195 26.41 12.16 39.10
C PRO A 195 25.20 11.27 39.38
N PHE A 196 24.78 10.47 38.40
CA PHE A 196 23.59 9.62 38.50
C PHE A 196 23.78 8.27 37.81
N TYR A 197 22.91 7.32 38.15
CA TYR A 197 22.81 6.02 37.50
C TYR A 197 21.47 5.93 36.77
N LEU A 198 21.47 5.41 35.54
CA LEU A 198 20.23 5.16 34.78
C LEU A 198 19.69 3.74 34.97
N SER A 199 20.50 2.83 35.51
CA SER A 199 20.11 1.46 35.82
C SER A 199 20.74 1.02 37.13
N LYS A 200 20.10 0.06 37.82
CA LYS A 200 20.67 -0.56 39.01
C LYS A 200 21.97 -1.27 38.62
N ASN A 201 23.06 -1.01 39.34
CA ASN A 201 24.40 -1.54 39.06
C ASN A 201 25.00 -1.10 37.70
N GLY A 202 24.53 0.00 37.12
CA GLY A 202 24.99 0.49 35.81
C GLY A 202 26.16 1.47 35.85
N TYR A 203 26.47 2.05 34.69
CA TYR A 203 27.44 3.13 34.55
C TYR A 203 27.01 4.38 35.31
N LYS A 204 27.97 5.03 35.98
CA LYS A 204 27.75 6.35 36.58
C LYS A 204 27.92 7.41 35.50
N LEU A 205 26.91 8.26 35.34
CA LEU A 205 26.86 9.30 34.32
C LEU A 205 26.83 10.69 34.95
N ARG A 206 27.24 11.70 34.19
CA ARG A 206 27.12 13.11 34.54
C ARG A 206 26.81 13.94 33.30
N ILE A 207 25.96 14.95 33.43
CA ILE A 207 25.67 15.90 32.36
C ILE A 207 26.53 17.15 32.56
N LYS A 208 27.14 17.64 31.49
CA LYS A 208 27.81 18.95 31.40
C LYS A 208 27.02 19.83 30.44
N LEU A 209 26.68 21.04 30.85
CA LEU A 209 25.99 22.02 30.02
C LEU A 209 26.84 23.26 29.85
N MET A 210 26.88 23.79 28.63
CA MET A 210 27.46 25.07 28.29
C MET A 210 26.32 25.93 27.73
N PRO A 211 25.71 26.78 28.57
CA PRO A 211 24.49 27.51 28.22
C PRO A 211 24.68 28.45 27.03
N ASN A 212 25.86 29.05 26.93
CA ASN A 212 26.25 29.96 25.87
C ASN A 212 26.94 29.24 24.69
N GLY A 213 26.91 27.90 24.64
CA GLY A 213 27.53 27.12 23.57
C GLY A 213 29.02 26.80 23.82
N ALA A 214 29.54 25.80 23.11
CA ALA A 214 30.94 25.41 23.18
C ALA A 214 31.58 25.56 21.80
N ASP A 215 32.73 26.25 21.74
CA ASP A 215 33.53 26.32 20.52
C ASP A 215 34.46 25.09 20.46
N TYR A 216 34.34 24.30 19.38
CA TYR A 216 35.14 23.07 19.20
C TYR A 216 36.18 23.21 18.10
N VAL A 217 35.90 24.03 17.08
CA VAL A 217 36.79 24.27 15.94
C VAL A 217 36.79 25.77 15.64
N SER A 218 37.98 26.33 15.39
CA SER A 218 38.19 27.77 15.11
C SER A 218 37.47 28.32 13.87
N LEU A 219 36.73 27.49 13.12
CA LEU A 219 36.04 27.86 11.89
C LEU A 219 34.52 28.04 12.06
N ILE A 220 33.91 27.50 13.14
CA ILE A 220 32.47 27.63 13.41
C ILE A 220 32.28 27.87 14.91
N SER A 221 31.88 29.08 15.28
CA SER A 221 31.54 29.39 16.66
C SER A 221 30.07 29.08 16.92
N PHE A 222 29.82 28.18 17.87
CA PHE A 222 28.48 27.90 18.37
C PHE A 222 28.13 28.79 19.57
N LYS A 223 29.07 29.64 19.99
CA LYS A 223 28.89 30.56 21.12
C LYS A 223 27.80 31.60 20.83
N GLY A 224 26.92 31.86 21.79
CA GLY A 224 25.82 32.85 21.67
C GLY A 224 24.58 32.40 20.90
N ASN A 225 24.67 31.35 20.08
CA ASN A 225 23.57 30.90 19.22
C ASN A 225 22.98 29.55 19.63
N TYR A 226 23.76 28.75 20.38
CA TYR A 226 23.42 27.38 20.74
C TYR A 226 23.72 27.11 22.21
N LEU A 227 22.98 26.17 22.78
CA LEU A 227 23.31 25.53 24.05
C LEU A 227 23.93 24.16 23.76
N SER A 228 25.03 23.86 24.44
CA SER A 228 25.76 22.60 24.27
C SER A 228 25.64 21.72 25.51
N LEU A 229 25.11 20.51 25.35
CA LEU A 229 24.96 19.52 26.41
C LEU A 229 25.84 18.31 26.12
N PHE A 230 26.53 17.80 27.14
CA PHE A 230 27.36 16.61 27.02
C PHE A 230 26.99 15.61 28.10
N VAL A 231 26.86 14.34 27.72
CA VAL A 231 26.77 13.23 28.69
C VAL A 231 28.14 12.59 28.80
N LYS A 232 28.61 12.38 30.03
CA LYS A 232 29.90 11.75 30.32
C LYS A 232 29.71 10.55 31.22
N VAL A 233 30.47 9.49 30.95
CA VAL A 233 30.67 8.41 31.90
C VAL A 233 31.73 8.86 32.91
N VAL A 234 31.43 8.72 34.19
CA VAL A 234 32.33 9.06 35.31
C VAL A 234 32.61 7.81 36.15
N PRO A 235 33.71 7.75 36.92
CA PRO A 235 34.03 6.59 37.74
C PRO A 235 32.87 6.20 38.66
N GLY A 236 32.42 4.96 38.54
CA GLY A 236 31.28 4.39 39.26
C GLY A 236 31.64 3.24 40.19
N ASP A 237 30.71 2.89 41.06
CA ASP A 237 30.91 1.85 42.08
C ASP A 237 30.92 0.43 41.45
N TYR A 238 30.44 0.31 40.22
CA TYR A 238 30.27 -0.96 39.49
C TYR A 238 31.24 -1.11 38.30
N ASP A 239 32.19 -0.20 38.11
CA ASP A 239 33.08 -0.17 36.94
C ASP A 239 33.86 -1.48 36.71
N SER A 240 34.11 -2.25 37.77
CA SER A 240 34.83 -3.53 37.73
C SER A 240 34.04 -4.68 37.11
N VAL A 241 32.71 -4.60 37.10
CA VAL A 241 31.81 -5.64 36.57
C VAL A 241 31.13 -5.22 35.26
N LEU A 242 31.31 -3.98 34.84
CA LEU A 242 30.71 -3.41 33.63
C LEU A 242 31.54 -3.71 32.37
N GLN A 243 30.85 -3.84 31.23
CA GLN A 243 31.45 -4.19 29.94
C GLN A 243 31.99 -2.97 29.21
N TRP A 244 33.30 -2.76 29.23
CA TRP A 244 33.92 -1.64 28.52
C TRP A 244 34.32 -1.98 27.07
N PRO A 245 34.24 -1.03 26.12
CA PRO A 245 33.84 0.38 26.28
C PRO A 245 32.32 0.56 26.45
N PHE A 246 31.89 1.74 26.91
CA PHE A 246 30.46 2.06 27.06
C PHE A 246 29.72 1.97 25.71
N THR A 247 28.67 1.15 25.63
CA THR A 247 27.88 0.92 24.41
C THR A 247 26.39 1.24 24.53
N GLU A 248 25.95 1.73 25.70
CA GLU A 248 24.53 1.96 25.97
C GLU A 248 23.98 3.16 25.20
N ASN A 249 22.69 3.09 24.84
CA ASN A 249 21.99 4.22 24.25
C ASN A 249 21.40 5.10 25.36
N VAL A 250 21.73 6.38 25.37
CA VAL A 250 21.19 7.35 26.34
C VAL A 250 20.16 8.22 25.67
N ARG A 251 18.94 8.29 26.21
CA ARG A 251 17.93 9.26 25.76
C ARG A 251 18.06 10.54 26.57
N VAL A 252 18.28 11.66 25.90
CA VAL A 252 18.25 12.98 26.53
C VAL A 252 17.02 13.72 26.05
N THR A 253 16.27 14.31 26.98
CA THR A 253 15.08 15.12 26.68
C THR A 253 15.24 16.48 27.35
N LEU A 254 15.22 17.55 26.55
CA LEU A 254 15.13 18.92 27.04
C LEU A 254 13.65 19.32 27.06
N ILE A 255 13.17 19.74 28.23
CA ILE A 255 11.77 20.11 28.45
C ILE A 255 11.72 21.61 28.68
N ASP A 256 11.10 22.34 27.77
CA ASP A 256 10.72 23.72 27.99
C ASP A 256 9.37 23.78 28.72
N GLN A 257 9.30 24.61 29.76
CA GLN A 257 8.15 24.71 30.66
C GLN A 257 7.42 26.05 30.53
N ASP A 258 7.64 26.82 29.45
CA ASP A 258 6.89 28.05 29.19
C ASP A 258 5.37 27.76 29.14
N PRO A 259 4.55 28.38 30.02
CA PRO A 259 3.10 28.20 30.02
C PRO A 259 2.39 28.76 28.77
N LEU A 260 3.04 29.62 27.97
CA LEU A 260 2.47 30.25 26.77
C LEU A 260 2.66 29.41 25.49
N ASP A 261 3.63 28.50 25.47
CA ASP A 261 3.96 27.66 24.31
C ASP A 261 3.88 26.19 24.75
N LYS A 262 2.73 25.53 24.48
CA LYS A 262 2.33 24.22 25.01
C LYS A 262 3.46 23.17 25.05
N GLY A 263 4.27 23.17 26.11
CA GLY A 263 5.24 22.13 26.48
C GLY A 263 6.08 21.56 25.33
N LYS A 264 6.80 22.40 24.57
CA LYS A 264 7.73 21.91 23.55
C LYS A 264 8.77 21.01 24.22
N THR A 265 8.74 19.73 23.85
CA THR A 265 9.64 18.69 24.37
C THR A 265 10.60 18.28 23.27
N TYR A 266 11.89 18.59 23.44
CA TYR A 266 12.94 18.24 22.49
C TYR A 266 13.59 16.91 22.91
N ARG A 267 13.43 15.86 22.10
CA ARG A 267 13.94 14.51 22.39
C ARG A 267 15.07 14.14 21.47
N MET A 268 16.15 13.61 22.03
CA MET A 268 17.25 13.04 21.25
C MET A 268 17.69 11.69 21.81
N LEU A 269 17.94 10.73 20.91
CA LEU A 269 18.56 9.45 21.23
C LEU A 269 20.05 9.55 20.91
N LEU A 270 20.89 9.42 21.94
CA LEU A 270 22.33 9.35 21.83
C LEU A 270 22.77 7.89 21.77
N ALA A 271 23.23 7.48 20.59
CA ALA A 271 24.04 6.27 20.45
C ALA A 271 25.51 6.67 20.63
N LEU A 272 26.07 6.39 21.80
CA LEU A 272 27.49 6.61 22.10
C LEU A 272 28.32 5.55 21.36
N LYS A 273 28.53 5.75 20.06
CA LYS A 273 29.44 4.92 19.27
C LYS A 273 30.83 5.54 19.28
N ARG A 274 31.83 4.71 19.56
CA ARG A 274 33.27 5.04 19.61
C ARG A 274 33.69 5.97 18.45
N LEU A 275 34.12 7.18 18.78
CA LEU A 275 34.94 8.00 17.89
C LEU A 275 36.38 7.46 17.98
N MET A 276 36.78 6.61 17.03
CA MET A 276 38.21 6.33 16.85
C MET A 276 38.86 7.55 16.22
N PHE A 277 39.51 8.38 17.02
CA PHE A 277 40.53 9.30 16.50
C PHE A 277 41.86 8.51 16.44
N PRO A 278 42.41 8.22 15.25
CA PRO A 278 43.80 7.80 15.17
C PRO A 278 44.66 9.04 15.48
N VAL A 279 45.78 8.84 16.18
CA VAL A 279 46.79 9.84 16.55
C VAL A 279 46.59 10.53 17.92
N LEU A 280 46.71 9.75 19.00
CA LEU A 280 47.76 9.97 20.00
C LEU A 280 47.89 8.70 20.85
N GLY A 281 48.95 7.94 20.59
CA GLY A 281 49.33 6.81 21.42
C GLY A 281 49.82 7.28 22.78
N LEU A 282 49.34 6.59 23.82
CA LEU A 282 49.73 6.67 25.23
C LEU A 282 48.95 7.71 26.06
N LEU A 283 48.29 7.20 27.11
CA LEU A 283 47.58 7.87 28.22
C LEU A 283 46.10 8.27 28.05
N LEU A 284 45.24 7.35 27.61
CA LEU A 284 43.79 7.46 27.87
C LEU A 284 43.18 6.10 28.25
N LYS A 285 43.49 5.61 29.46
CA LYS A 285 42.68 4.58 30.14
C LYS A 285 41.87 5.29 31.23
N ARG A 286 40.53 5.33 31.06
CA ARG A 286 39.46 5.63 32.05
C ARG A 286 38.65 6.91 31.95
N THR A 287 38.94 7.88 31.10
CA THR A 287 38.00 8.99 30.86
C THR A 287 38.21 9.53 29.46
N MET A 288 37.20 9.43 28.60
CA MET A 288 36.83 10.42 27.56
C MET A 288 35.96 9.75 26.48
N ASP A 289 34.66 9.68 26.75
CA ASP A 289 33.64 9.73 25.71
C ASP A 289 32.75 10.94 26.04
N MET A 290 32.88 12.01 25.27
CA MET A 290 32.00 13.19 25.36
C MET A 290 31.20 13.24 24.06
N VAL A 291 29.88 13.03 24.14
CA VAL A 291 29.00 13.33 22.99
C VAL A 291 28.29 14.64 23.25
N GLN A 292 28.43 15.56 22.31
CA GLN A 292 27.81 16.88 22.33
C GLN A 292 26.41 16.81 21.71
N VAL A 293 25.47 17.48 22.35
CA VAL A 293 24.12 17.75 21.87
C VAL A 293 23.99 19.26 21.71
N LEU A 294 23.61 19.71 20.52
CA LEU A 294 23.42 21.13 20.22
C LEU A 294 21.93 21.48 20.11
N PHE A 295 21.50 22.47 20.87
CA PHE A 295 20.17 23.08 20.75
C PHE A 295 20.36 24.52 20.22
N SER A 296 19.64 24.93 19.17
CA SER A 296 19.81 26.21 18.45
C SER A 296 18.63 27.16 18.64
N LYS A 297 18.82 28.49 18.59
CA LYS A 297 17.68 29.45 18.52
C LYS A 297 17.09 29.66 17.11
N LYS A 298 17.71 29.14 16.04
CA LYS A 298 17.26 29.32 14.64
C LYS A 298 17.48 28.07 13.76
N THR A 299 16.78 28.04 12.63
CA THR A 299 16.60 26.95 11.65
C THR A 299 17.88 26.17 11.26
N PHE A 300 17.65 24.89 10.95
CA PHE A 300 18.59 23.81 10.62
C PHE A 300 19.77 24.18 9.71
N TYR A 301 20.95 23.65 10.08
CA TYR A 301 21.95 23.19 9.12
C TYR A 301 22.41 21.78 9.50
N GLU A 302 22.43 20.89 8.52
CA GLU A 302 22.94 19.52 8.64
C GLU A 302 24.45 19.57 8.48
N LEU A 303 25.20 19.27 9.55
CA LEU A 303 26.65 19.10 9.49
C LEU A 303 26.97 17.64 9.82
N ASP A 304 27.45 16.95 8.80
CA ASP A 304 27.87 15.56 8.86
C ASP A 304 29.03 15.42 9.86
N HIS A 305 29.00 14.35 10.64
CA HIS A 305 29.76 14.07 11.87
C HIS A 305 29.11 14.55 13.20
N ILE A 306 28.21 13.71 13.72
CA ILE A 306 27.80 13.61 15.14
C ILE A 306 27.04 14.82 15.72
N LEU A 307 26.53 15.73 14.91
CA LEU A 307 25.76 16.89 15.40
C LEU A 307 24.36 16.93 14.78
N ARG A 308 23.36 16.41 15.51
CA ARG A 308 21.96 16.73 15.21
C ARG A 308 21.57 17.99 15.97
N ILE A 309 21.24 19.04 15.23
CA ILE A 309 20.84 20.35 15.76
C ILE A 309 19.33 20.36 15.95
N ILE A 310 18.84 20.76 17.14
CA ILE A 310 17.41 20.92 17.40
C ILE A 310 17.10 22.41 17.67
N PRO A 311 16.23 23.06 16.88
CA PRO A 311 15.85 24.45 17.13
C PRO A 311 14.91 24.59 18.34
N PHE A 312 15.12 25.59 19.20
CA PHE A 312 14.28 26.06 20.29
C PHE A 312 13.96 27.55 20.12
N SER A 313 12.79 27.99 20.61
CA SER A 313 12.31 29.38 20.53
C SER A 313 12.67 30.18 21.77
#